data_AF-A0A1F3KDM9-F1
#
_entry.id   AF-A0A1F3KDM9-F1
#
_cell.length_a   1.000
_cell.length_b   1.000
_cell.length_c   1.000
_cell.angle_alpha   90.00
_cell.angle_beta   90.00
_cell.angle_gamma   90.00
#
_symmetry.space_group_name_H-M   'P 1'
#
loop_
_entity.id
_entity.type
_entity.pdbx_description
1 polymer ?
#
loop_
_entity_poly.entity_id
_entity_poly.type
_entity_poly.pdbx_seq_one_letter_code
_entity_poly.pdbx_strand_id
1 'polypeptide(L)'
;MRRVDFSAAAKAEKQMIDLSVQILQFTKNFSETKPGNYLRKRLLECGVAPVINLGEAMVAKEDKEHMLKISLCMKDLKETIALLKMAARGAVNTEPDDLKSASEKCRDVIVILTQASQD
;
A
#
# COMPACT_ATOMS: atom_id res chain seq x y z
N MET A 1 2.49 -23.10 14.02
CA MET A 1 1.60 -22.08 13.43
C MET A 1 2.02 -20.76 14.02
N ARG A 2 2.90 -20.04 13.32
CA ARG A 2 3.55 -18.83 13.84
C ARG A 2 2.56 -17.69 13.70
N ARG A 3 1.99 -17.27 14.84
CA ARG A 3 1.20 -16.05 14.91
C ARG A 3 2.21 -14.91 14.79
N VAL A 4 2.02 -14.06 13.78
CA VAL A 4 2.77 -12.82 13.60
C VAL A 4 3.00 -12.16 14.96
N ASP A 5 4.23 -11.70 15.23
CA ASP A 5 4.50 -10.87 16.40
C ASP A 5 3.52 -9.69 16.40
N PHE A 6 2.66 -9.64 17.42
CA PHE A 6 1.62 -8.63 17.58
C PHE A 6 2.20 -7.21 17.51
N SER A 7 3.47 -7.04 17.91
CA SER A 7 4.19 -5.75 17.82
C SER A 7 4.52 -5.35 16.38
N ALA A 8 4.93 -6.30 15.54
CA ALA A 8 5.26 -6.09 14.14
C ALA A 8 4.00 -5.84 13.30
N ALA A 9 2.92 -6.58 13.56
CA ALA A 9 1.65 -6.42 12.88
C ALA A 9 1.03 -5.04 13.14
N ALA A 10 1.00 -4.59 14.39
CA ALA A 10 0.50 -3.26 14.76
C ALA A 10 1.34 -2.13 14.15
N LYS A 11 2.67 -2.31 14.07
CA LYS A 11 3.56 -1.38 13.38
C LYS A 11 3.26 -1.32 11.88
N ALA A 12 3.06 -2.47 11.24
CA ALA A 12 2.71 -2.56 9.82
C ALA A 12 1.37 -1.88 9.52
N GLU A 13 0.37 -2.11 10.36
CA GLU A 13 -0.96 -1.50 10.24
C GLU A 13 -0.87 0.02 10.30
N LYS A 14 -0.18 0.58 11.31
CA LYS A 14 0.01 2.02 11.43
C LYS A 14 0.70 2.61 10.19
N GLN A 15 1.78 2.00 9.73
CA GLN A 15 2.51 2.45 8.54
C GLN A 15 1.64 2.39 7.28
N MET A 16 0.78 1.38 7.15
CA MET A 16 -0.17 1.28 6.05
C MET A 16 -1.27 2.34 6.13
N ILE A 17 -1.81 2.63 7.31
CA ILE A 17 -2.78 3.71 7.50
C ILE A 17 -2.15 5.04 7.07
N ASP A 18 -0.94 5.33 7.54
CA ASP A 18 -0.21 6.56 7.20
C ASP A 18 0.03 6.67 5.68
N LEU A 19 0.39 5.56 5.03
CA LEU A 19 0.51 5.48 3.57
C LEU A 19 -0.84 5.71 2.85
N SER A 20 -1.91 5.06 3.29
CA SER A 20 -3.24 5.23 2.69
C SER A 20 -3.73 6.67 2.83
N VAL A 21 -3.54 7.30 3.99
CA VAL A 21 -3.86 8.72 4.20
C VAL A 21 -3.03 9.61 3.27
N GLN A 22 -1.73 9.35 3.12
CA GLN A 22 -0.88 10.07 2.18
C GLN A 22 -1.42 9.95 0.75
N ILE A 23 -1.78 8.74 0.31
CA ILE A 23 -2.38 8.49 -1.01
C ILE A 23 -3.68 9.27 -1.20
N LEU A 24 -4.57 9.28 -0.20
CA LEU A 24 -5.81 10.08 -0.24
C LEU A 24 -5.55 11.59 -0.36
N GLN A 25 -4.43 12.08 0.18
CA GLN A 25 -4.09 13.49 0.15
C GLN A 25 -3.50 13.91 -1.21
N PHE A 26 -2.39 13.32 -1.65
CA PHE A 26 -1.73 13.82 -2.87
C PHE A 26 -2.46 13.40 -4.16
N THR A 27 -3.39 12.43 -4.12
CA THR A 27 -4.27 12.13 -5.26
C THR A 27 -5.15 13.32 -5.67
N LYS A 28 -5.35 14.30 -4.77
CA LYS A 28 -5.99 15.59 -5.06
C LYS A 28 -5.18 16.47 -6.03
N ASN A 29 -3.87 16.24 -6.10
CA ASN A 29 -2.93 17.03 -6.89
C ASN A 29 -2.67 16.43 -8.29
N PHE A 30 -3.50 15.47 -8.71
CA PHE A 30 -3.45 14.89 -10.05
C PHE A 30 -4.20 15.77 -11.05
N SER A 31 -3.62 15.93 -12.25
CA SER A 31 -4.26 16.62 -13.38
C SER A 31 -5.63 16.02 -13.73
N GLU A 32 -6.57 16.86 -14.15
CA GLU A 32 -7.91 16.43 -14.58
C GLU A 32 -7.95 15.86 -16.01
N THR A 33 -6.84 15.29 -16.47
CA THR A 33 -6.73 14.65 -17.78
C THR A 33 -7.20 13.19 -17.71
N LYS A 34 -7.49 12.55 -18.86
CA LYS A 34 -7.83 11.12 -18.88
C LYS A 34 -6.76 10.24 -18.19
N PRO A 35 -5.45 10.41 -18.46
CA PRO A 35 -4.40 9.66 -17.75
C PRO A 35 -4.33 10.00 -16.26
N GLY A 36 -4.44 11.28 -15.90
CA GLY A 36 -4.41 11.71 -14.49
C GLY A 36 -5.57 11.13 -13.68
N ASN A 37 -6.80 11.19 -14.21
CA ASN A 37 -7.98 10.61 -13.59
C ASN A 37 -7.90 9.08 -13.47
N TYR A 38 -7.37 8.40 -14.48
CA TYR A 38 -7.15 6.94 -14.45
C TYR A 38 -6.17 6.55 -13.34
N LEU A 39 -4.99 7.18 -13.29
CA LEU A 39 -3.99 6.89 -12.27
C LEU A 39 -4.47 7.24 -10.87
N ARG A 40 -5.19 8.36 -10.72
CA ARG A 40 -5.84 8.75 -9.46
C ARG A 40 -6.76 7.66 -8.95
N LYS A 41 -7.69 7.18 -9.80
CA LYS A 41 -8.64 6.12 -9.41
C LYS A 41 -7.91 4.84 -9.01
N ARG A 42 -6.93 4.40 -9.79
CA ARG A 42 -6.18 3.17 -9.50
C ARG A 42 -5.40 3.27 -8.20
N LEU A 43 -4.73 4.40 -7.94
CA LEU A 43 -4.02 4.63 -6.68
C LEU A 43 -4.95 4.64 -5.47
N LEU A 44 -6.14 5.22 -5.58
CA LEU A 44 -7.13 5.18 -4.50
C LEU A 44 -7.59 3.74 -4.18
N GLU A 45 -7.78 2.91 -5.22
CA GLU A 45 -8.15 1.50 -5.05
C GLU A 45 -7.01 0.69 -4.43
N CYS A 46 -5.85 0.64 -5.08
CA CYS A 46 -4.74 -0.22 -4.64
C CYS A 46 -3.96 0.34 -3.43
N GLY A 47 -4.06 1.63 -3.14
CA GLY A 47 -3.40 2.27 -2.01
C GLY A 47 -4.13 2.11 -0.68
N VAL A 48 -5.43 1.81 -0.73
CA VAL A 48 -6.28 1.56 0.45
C VAL A 48 -6.50 0.05 0.67
N ALA A 49 -6.54 -0.76 -0.38
CA ALA A 49 -6.72 -2.20 -0.25
C ALA A 49 -5.74 -2.92 0.72
N PRO A 50 -4.45 -2.55 0.83
CA PRO A 50 -3.50 -3.21 1.73
C PRO A 50 -3.89 -3.14 3.21
N VAL A 51 -4.39 -2.00 3.70
CA VAL A 51 -4.76 -1.87 5.12
C VAL A 51 -5.99 -2.73 5.46
N ILE A 52 -6.94 -2.80 4.52
CA ILE A 52 -8.15 -3.64 4.67
C ILE A 52 -7.76 -5.12 4.71
N ASN A 53 -6.96 -5.56 3.72
CA ASN A 53 -6.50 -6.95 3.64
C ASN A 53 -5.63 -7.34 4.86
N LEU A 54 -4.83 -6.41 5.41
CA LEU A 54 -4.06 -6.69 6.62
C LEU A 54 -4.98 -6.92 7.83
N GLY A 55 -5.99 -6.07 8.03
CA GLY A 55 -6.95 -6.23 9.12
C GLY A 55 -7.67 -7.57 9.07
N GLU A 56 -8.06 -8.01 7.86
CA GLU A 56 -8.64 -9.35 7.64
C GLU A 56 -7.62 -10.46 7.92
N ALA A 57 -6.35 -10.30 7.54
CA ALA A 57 -5.30 -11.27 7.84
C ALA A 57 -5.07 -11.42 9.35
N MET A 58 -5.14 -10.34 10.13
CA MET A 58 -4.91 -10.35 11.58
C MET A 58 -5.97 -11.14 12.35
N VAL A 59 -7.20 -11.20 11.84
CA VAL A 59 -8.33 -11.91 12.46
C VAL A 59 -8.65 -13.25 11.80
N ALA A 60 -7.90 -13.63 10.76
CA ALA A 60 -8.08 -14.88 10.04
C ALA A 60 -7.96 -16.10 10.98
N LYS A 61 -8.89 -17.05 10.84
CA LYS A 61 -8.91 -18.26 11.68
C LYS A 61 -8.04 -19.39 11.11
N GLU A 62 -7.78 -19.33 9.81
CA GLU A 62 -7.02 -20.35 9.07
C GLU A 62 -5.75 -19.75 8.46
N ASP A 63 -4.65 -20.50 8.50
CA ASP A 63 -3.37 -20.09 7.89
C ASP A 63 -3.49 -19.76 6.41
N LYS A 64 -4.32 -20.53 5.68
CA LYS A 64 -4.53 -20.32 4.24
C LYS A 64 -5.17 -18.96 3.96
N GLU A 65 -6.17 -18.59 4.76
CA GLU A 65 -6.83 -17.29 4.66
C GLU A 65 -5.86 -16.16 5.01
N HIS A 66 -5.11 -16.31 6.11
CA HIS A 66 -4.07 -15.37 6.51
C HIS A 66 -3.07 -15.10 5.39
N MET A 67 -2.45 -16.16 4.85
CA MET A 67 -1.44 -16.06 3.79
C MET A 67 -1.99 -15.49 2.48
N LEU A 68 -3.24 -15.82 2.14
CA LEU A 68 -3.92 -15.26 0.97
C LEU A 68 -4.08 -13.74 1.12
N LYS A 69 -4.56 -13.27 2.27
CA LYS A 69 -4.76 -11.83 2.54
C LYS A 69 -3.44 -11.06 2.54
N ILE A 70 -2.38 -11.61 3.16
CA ILE A 70 -1.03 -11.02 3.08
C ILE A 70 -0.52 -10.95 1.63
N SER A 71 -0.76 -12.00 0.83
CA SER A 71 -0.38 -12.01 -0.58
C SER A 71 -1.09 -10.92 -1.39
N LEU A 72 -2.37 -10.66 -1.10
CA LEU A 72 -3.13 -9.56 -1.70
C LEU A 72 -2.55 -8.20 -1.30
N CYS A 73 -2.21 -7.98 -0.02
CA CYS A 73 -1.51 -6.75 0.42
C CYS A 73 -0.24 -6.51 -0.40
N MET A 74 0.58 -7.54 -0.54
CA MET A 74 1.86 -7.46 -1.26
C MET A 74 1.67 -7.16 -2.75
N LYS A 75 0.63 -7.74 -3.37
CA LYS A 75 0.26 -7.46 -4.76
C LYS A 75 -0.19 -6.00 -4.94
N ASP A 76 -1.03 -5.48 -4.05
CA ASP A 76 -1.54 -4.11 -4.13
C ASP A 76 -0.47 -3.05 -3.79
N LEU A 77 0.46 -3.34 -2.87
CA LEU A 77 1.61 -2.47 -2.59
C LEU A 77 2.57 -2.38 -3.79
N LYS A 78 2.83 -3.50 -4.47
CA LYS A 78 3.64 -3.52 -5.70
C LYS A 78 2.97 -2.76 -6.83
N GLU A 79 1.65 -2.90 -6.98
CA GLU A 79 0.86 -2.14 -7.94
C GLU A 79 0.91 -0.64 -7.65
N THR A 80 0.74 -0.25 -6.38
CA THR A 80 0.87 1.13 -5.92
C THR A 80 2.22 1.73 -6.29
N ILE A 81 3.33 1.03 -6.02
CA ILE A 81 4.69 1.49 -6.40
C ILE A 81 4.79 1.73 -7.92
N ALA A 82 4.25 0.83 -8.74
CA ALA A 82 4.30 0.97 -10.19
C ALA A 82 3.53 2.23 -10.64
N LEU A 83 2.33 2.43 -10.12
CA LEU A 83 1.48 3.59 -10.45
C LEU A 83 2.08 4.92 -9.98
N LEU A 84 2.71 4.96 -8.80
CA LEU A 84 3.43 6.15 -8.32
C LEU A 84 4.59 6.51 -9.25
N LYS A 85 5.37 5.52 -9.70
CA LYS A 85 6.45 5.73 -10.67
C LYS A 85 5.92 6.20 -12.02
N MET A 86 4.79 5.66 -12.48
CA MET A 86 4.12 6.11 -13.71
C MET A 86 3.66 7.57 -13.56
N ALA A 87 3.05 7.93 -12.43
CA ALA A 87 2.59 9.28 -12.16
C ALA A 87 3.75 10.30 -12.16
N ALA A 88 4.86 9.96 -11.51
CA ALA A 88 6.05 10.80 -11.45
C ALA A 88 6.68 11.00 -12.85
N ARG A 89 6.82 9.93 -13.63
CA ARG A 89 7.39 9.99 -14.99
C ARG A 89 6.46 10.66 -16.00
N GLY A 90 5.15 10.54 -15.81
CA GLY A 90 4.14 11.14 -16.68
C GLY A 90 3.88 12.62 -16.39
N ALA A 91 4.49 13.19 -15.34
CA ALA A 91 4.26 14.57 -14.89
C ALA A 91 2.75 14.92 -14.73
N VAL A 92 1.95 13.94 -14.29
CA VAL A 92 0.48 14.08 -14.13
C VAL A 92 0.08 14.57 -12.74
N ASN A 93 1.05 14.84 -11.88
CA ASN A 93 0.90 15.30 -10.51
C ASN A 93 1.93 16.43 -10.25
N THR A 94 1.55 17.41 -9.43
CA THR A 94 2.37 18.62 -9.19
C THR A 94 3.44 18.46 -8.11
N GLU A 95 3.49 17.32 -7.42
CA GLU A 95 4.33 17.05 -6.25
C GLU A 95 5.10 15.73 -6.41
N PRO A 96 6.13 15.69 -7.28
CA PRO A 96 6.87 14.46 -7.57
C PRO A 96 7.63 13.88 -6.38
N ASP A 97 8.06 14.72 -5.42
CA ASP A 97 8.75 14.27 -4.21
C ASP A 97 7.82 13.48 -3.28
N ASP A 98 6.53 13.84 -3.22
CA ASP A 98 5.53 13.11 -2.45
C ASP A 98 5.27 11.73 -3.05
N LEU A 99 5.25 11.62 -4.38
CA LEU A 99 5.14 10.33 -5.06
C LEU A 99 6.32 9.41 -4.76
N LYS A 100 7.53 9.98 -4.70
CA LYS A 100 8.75 9.23 -4.35
C LYS A 100 8.70 8.77 -2.89
N SER A 101 8.38 9.67 -1.96
CA SER A 101 8.21 9.38 -0.54
C SER A 101 7.18 8.27 -0.30
N ALA A 102 6.01 8.35 -0.93
CA ALA A 102 4.98 7.30 -0.86
C ALA A 102 5.51 5.96 -1.40
N SER A 103 6.28 5.98 -2.49
CA SER A 103 6.88 4.77 -3.06
C SER A 103 7.94 4.14 -2.15
N GLU A 104 8.67 4.94 -1.38
CA GLU A 104 9.63 4.47 -0.37
C GLU A 104 8.88 3.83 0.81
N LYS A 105 7.86 4.49 1.35
CA LYS A 105 7.01 3.91 2.39
C LYS A 105 6.36 2.58 1.98
N CYS A 106 5.90 2.45 0.74
CA CYS A 106 5.40 1.16 0.24
C CYS A 106 6.46 0.04 0.35
N ARG A 107 7.74 0.34 0.08
CA ARG A 107 8.83 -0.63 0.21
C ARG A 107 9.08 -0.98 1.67
N ASP A 108 9.07 0.00 2.55
CA ASP A 108 9.25 -0.22 3.99
C ASP A 108 8.14 -1.13 4.55
N VAL A 109 6.89 -0.89 4.17
CA VAL A 109 5.75 -1.76 4.52
C VAL A 109 5.97 -3.19 3.99
N ILE A 110 6.40 -3.34 2.73
CA ILE A 110 6.71 -4.66 2.15
C ILE A 110 7.78 -5.39 2.97
N VAL A 111 8.85 -4.70 3.40
CA VAL A 111 9.91 -5.30 4.22
C VAL A 111 9.36 -5.75 5.56
N ILE A 112 8.57 -4.90 6.24
CA ILE A 112 7.93 -5.24 7.52
C ILE A 112 7.02 -6.46 7.37
N LEU A 113 6.16 -6.50 6.34
CA LEU A 113 5.27 -7.63 6.10
C LEU A 113 6.02 -8.93 5.78
N THR A 114 7.12 -8.83 5.04
CA THR A 114 7.96 -10.00 4.71
C THR A 114 8.60 -10.58 5.96
N GLN A 115 9.17 -9.73 6.82
CA GLN A 115 9.75 -10.15 8.10
C GLN A 115 8.69 -10.78 9.00
N ALA A 116 7.52 -10.14 9.12
CA ALA A 116 6.38 -10.63 9.89
C ALA A 116 5.81 -11.98 9.42
N SER A 117 6.00 -12.34 8.15
CA SER A 117 5.47 -13.57 7.54
C SER A 117 6.49 -14.72 7.48
N GLN A 118 7.76 -14.45 7.79
CA GLN A 118 8.85 -15.44 7.80
C GLN A 118 9.17 -15.98 9.21
N ASP A 119 8.63 -15.33 10.24
CA ASP A 119 8.72 -15.71 11.65
C ASP A 119 7.55 -16.58 12.10
#